data_AF-A0A7Y5DDW5-F1
#
_entry.id   AF-A0A7Y5DDW5-F1
#
_cell.length_a   1.000
_cell.length_b   1.000
_cell.length_c   1.000
_cell.angle_alpha   90.00
_cell.angle_beta   90.00
_cell.angle_gamma   90.00
#
_symmetry.space_group_name_H-M   'P 1'
#
loop_
_entity.id
_entity.type
_entity.pdbx_description
1 polymer ?
#
loop_
_entity_poly.entity_id
_entity_poly.type
_entity_poly.pdbx_seq_one_letter_code
_entity_poly.pdbx_strand_id
1 'polypeptide(L)'
;MPHSKNRHPHKHVHQHDNPQAAPGTHPKHKKTNQSIIVASIFFALIGLGISFFIAGTNIIGLIAGAVIGAIAGYIFGLQVNKSLAKK
;
A
#
# COMPACT_ATOMS: atom_id res chain seq x y z
N MET A 1 -27.64 47.64 25.79
CA MET A 1 -26.82 46.53 25.24
C MET A 1 -25.43 47.09 24.93
N PRO A 2 -24.36 46.72 25.66
CA PRO A 2 -23.03 47.24 25.38
C PRO A 2 -22.20 46.27 24.54
N HIS A 3 -21.65 46.79 23.45
CA HIS A 3 -20.56 46.21 22.69
C HIS A 3 -19.30 46.08 23.57
N SER A 4 -18.80 44.86 23.75
CA SER A 4 -17.40 44.63 24.16
C SER A 4 -16.63 44.10 22.95
N LYS A 5 -16.20 45.06 22.11
CA LYS A 5 -15.09 44.89 21.16
C LYS A 5 -13.82 45.08 21.97
N ASN A 6 -13.28 43.98 22.49
CA ASN A 6 -11.87 43.80 22.90
C ASN A 6 -11.70 42.35 23.38
N ARG A 7 -11.73 41.39 22.46
CA ARG A 7 -11.17 40.07 22.71
C ARG A 7 -9.81 40.05 22.04
N HIS A 8 -8.77 40.11 22.87
CA HIS A 8 -7.40 39.89 22.40
C HIS A 8 -7.34 38.56 21.65
N PRO A 9 -6.80 38.53 20.42
CA PRO A 9 -6.55 37.28 19.73
C PRO A 9 -5.45 36.53 20.50
N HIS A 10 -5.81 35.39 21.09
CA HIS A 10 -4.82 34.46 21.61
C HIS A 10 -3.97 33.99 20.42
N LYS A 11 -2.71 34.43 20.40
CA LYS A 11 -1.68 33.91 19.50
C LYS A 11 -1.42 32.46 19.90
N HIS A 12 -1.94 31.50 19.14
CA HIS A 12 -1.44 30.13 19.21
C HIS A 12 -0.09 30.10 18.50
N VAL A 13 0.98 30.16 19.30
CA VAL A 13 2.34 29.85 18.86
C VAL A 13 2.37 28.35 18.57
N HIS A 14 2.25 27.97 17.29
CA HIS A 14 2.60 26.63 16.83
C HIS A 14 3.97 26.72 16.17
N GLN A 15 5.00 26.70 17.02
CA GLN A 15 6.40 26.70 16.59
C GLN A 15 7.12 25.53 17.28
N HIS A 16 7.48 24.55 16.45
CA HIS A 16 8.60 23.61 16.54
C HIS A 16 8.79 22.70 17.77
N ASP A 17 8.77 21.40 17.46
CA ASP A 17 9.82 20.41 17.80
C ASP A 17 10.21 20.24 19.28
N ASN A 18 9.64 19.23 19.96
CA ASN A 18 10.41 18.20 20.69
C ASN A 18 9.51 17.04 21.23
N PRO A 19 10.05 15.88 21.64
CA PRO A 19 9.62 14.57 21.16
C PRO A 19 9.26 13.66 22.33
N GLN A 20 8.15 13.86 23.03
CA GLN A 20 7.85 13.04 24.21
C GLN A 20 6.37 13.04 24.57
N ALA A 21 5.52 12.31 23.84
CA ALA A 21 4.25 11.75 24.33
C ALA A 21 3.55 10.93 23.23
N ALA A 22 3.57 9.59 23.35
CA ALA A 22 2.57 8.74 22.70
C ALA A 22 1.24 8.86 23.49
N PRO A 23 0.08 8.97 22.81
CA PRO A 23 -0.73 7.77 22.60
C PRO A 23 -1.49 7.80 21.26
N GLY A 24 -1.27 6.79 20.43
CA GLY A 24 -1.93 6.68 19.13
C GLY A 24 -1.33 5.59 18.29
N THR A 25 -1.34 4.36 18.81
CA THR A 25 -1.02 3.12 18.09
C THR A 25 -2.09 2.78 17.06
N HIS A 26 -2.48 3.74 16.23
CA HIS A 26 -3.07 3.41 14.95
C HIS A 26 -1.91 3.35 13.97
N PRO A 27 -1.34 2.16 13.69
CA PRO A 27 -0.50 2.04 12.51
C PRO A 27 -1.37 2.58 11.38
N LYS A 28 -0.91 3.65 10.69
CA LYS A 28 -1.53 4.07 9.43
C LYS A 28 -1.66 2.79 8.64
N HIS A 29 -2.88 2.26 8.55
CA HIS A 29 -3.12 0.97 7.93
C HIS A 29 -2.61 1.17 6.52
N LYS A 30 -1.47 0.54 6.17
CA LYS A 30 -0.88 0.59 4.83
C LYS A 30 -1.81 -0.19 3.90
N LYS A 31 -3.03 0.32 3.72
CA LYS A 31 -4.11 -0.31 2.95
C LYS A 31 -3.77 -0.35 1.46
N THR A 32 -2.70 0.34 1.07
CA THR A 32 -2.22 0.45 -0.30
C THR A 32 -1.41 -0.77 -0.77
N ASN A 33 -0.91 -1.59 0.14
CA ASN A 33 0.00 -2.68 -0.24
C ASN A 33 -0.68 -4.05 -0.33
N GLN A 34 -1.85 -4.23 0.29
CA GLN A 34 -2.54 -5.52 0.30
C GLN A 34 -2.99 -5.92 -1.10
N SER A 35 -3.52 -4.98 -1.90
CA SER A 35 -3.93 -5.26 -3.28
C SER A 35 -2.75 -5.71 -4.16
N ILE A 36 -1.56 -5.16 -3.91
CA ILE A 36 -0.34 -5.54 -4.64
C ILE A 36 0.08 -6.96 -4.27
N ILE A 37 0.08 -7.28 -2.98
CA ILE A 37 0.45 -8.61 -2.48
C ILE A 37 -0.52 -9.67 -3.00
N VAL A 38 -1.82 -9.41 -2.91
CA VAL A 38 -2.86 -10.35 -3.38
C VAL A 38 -2.76 -10.56 -4.89
N ALA A 39 -2.61 -9.49 -5.68
CA ALA A 39 -2.45 -9.59 -7.13
C ALA A 39 -1.17 -10.33 -7.53
N SER A 40 -0.05 -10.06 -6.84
CA SER A 40 1.23 -10.74 -7.06
C SER A 40 1.14 -12.23 -6.76
N ILE A 41 0.55 -12.63 -5.63
CA ILE A 41 0.35 -14.05 -5.28
C ILE A 41 -0.58 -14.74 -6.28
N PHE A 42 -1.70 -14.11 -6.65
CA PHE A 42 -2.65 -14.69 -7.60
C PHE A 42 -2.01 -14.96 -8.97
N PHE A 43 -1.32 -13.97 -9.53
CA PHE A 43 -0.62 -14.15 -10.80
C PHE A 43 0.57 -15.10 -10.69
N ALA A 44 1.26 -15.16 -9.55
CA ALA A 44 2.32 -16.14 -9.33
C ALA A 44 1.78 -17.57 -9.34
N LEU A 45 0.62 -17.83 -8.73
CA LEU A 45 -0.03 -19.15 -8.75
C LEU A 45 -0.49 -19.53 -10.16
N ILE A 46 -1.06 -18.57 -10.91
CA ILE A 46 -1.43 -18.80 -12.31
C ILE A 46 -0.19 -19.06 -13.16
N GLY A 47 0.87 -18.26 -13.02
CA GLY A 47 2.12 -18.43 -13.74
C GLY A 47 2.77 -19.78 -13.44
N LEU A 48 2.75 -20.22 -12.18
CA LEU A 48 3.20 -21.54 -11.78
C LEU A 48 2.35 -22.65 -12.40
N GLY A 49 1.01 -22.50 -12.42
CA GLY A 49 0.10 -23.45 -13.05
C GLY A 49 0.34 -23.58 -14.56
N ILE A 50 0.48 -22.46 -15.27
CA ILE A 50 0.79 -22.44 -16.70
C ILE A 50 2.16 -23.09 -16.96
N SER A 51 3.18 -22.74 -16.18
CA SER A 51 4.49 -23.37 -16.30
C SER A 51 4.48 -24.85 -15.98
N PHE A 52 3.66 -25.31 -15.04
CA PHE A 52 3.49 -26.74 -14.77
C PHE A 52 2.89 -27.48 -15.96
N PHE A 53 1.94 -26.87 -16.69
CA PHE A 53 1.38 -27.46 -17.90
C PHE A 53 2.37 -27.47 -19.08
N ILE A 54 3.21 -26.45 -19.23
CA ILE A 54 4.17 -26.35 -20.34
C ILE A 54 5.45 -27.15 -20.08
N ALA A 55 6.02 -27.00 -18.89
CA ALA A 55 7.33 -27.53 -18.53
C ALA A 55 7.26 -28.79 -17.65
N GLY A 56 6.06 -29.19 -17.21
CA GLY A 56 5.85 -30.35 -16.35
C GLY A 56 6.54 -30.19 -15.00
N THR A 57 7.39 -31.15 -14.66
CA THR A 57 8.18 -31.18 -13.42
C THR A 57 9.51 -30.45 -13.52
N ASN A 58 9.80 -29.78 -14.64
CA ASN A 58 11.04 -29.04 -14.79
C ASN A 58 11.06 -27.81 -13.87
N ILE A 59 11.89 -27.89 -12.83
CA ILE A 59 12.02 -26.88 -11.77
C ILE A 59 12.38 -25.50 -12.36
N ILE A 60 13.21 -25.46 -13.41
CA ILE A 60 13.61 -24.19 -14.03
C ILE A 60 12.41 -23.50 -14.68
N GLY A 61 11.55 -24.27 -15.37
CA GLY A 61 10.32 -23.75 -15.98
C GLY A 61 9.30 -23.25 -14.95
N LEU A 62 9.19 -23.96 -13.82
CA LEU A 62 8.32 -23.57 -12.71
C LEU A 62 8.77 -22.26 -12.06
N ILE A 63 10.07 -22.13 -11.77
CA ILE A 63 10.64 -20.88 -11.22
C ILE A 63 10.46 -19.74 -12.21
N ALA A 64 10.75 -19.96 -13.50
CA ALA A 64 10.58 -18.93 -14.52
C ALA A 64 9.12 -18.43 -14.60
N GLY A 65 8.15 -19.34 -14.63
CA GLY A 65 6.73 -18.98 -14.64
C GLY A 65 6.27 -18.25 -13.39
N ALA A 66 6.70 -18.71 -12.22
CA ALA A 66 6.38 -18.07 -10.95
C ALA A 66 6.96 -16.64 -10.87
N VAL A 67 8.19 -16.44 -11.32
CA VAL A 67 8.84 -15.12 -11.35
C VAL A 67 8.13 -14.19 -12.32
N ILE A 68 7.84 -14.64 -13.54
CA ILE A 68 7.12 -13.85 -14.54
C ILE A 68 5.71 -13.49 -14.03
N GLY A 69 4.99 -14.46 -13.47
CA GLY A 69 3.68 -14.25 -12.86
C GLY A 69 3.73 -13.23 -11.73
N ALA A 70 4.69 -13.37 -10.80
CA ALA A 70 4.85 -12.44 -9.68
C ALA A 70 5.14 -11.00 -10.14
N ILE A 71 5.99 -10.83 -11.16
CA ILE A 71 6.31 -9.51 -11.75
C ILE A 71 5.06 -8.90 -12.39
N ALA A 72 4.34 -9.67 -13.20
CA ALA A 72 3.12 -9.21 -13.85
C ALA A 72 2.05 -8.81 -12.81
N GLY A 73 1.83 -9.65 -11.79
CA GLY A 73 0.89 -9.37 -10.71
C GLY A 73 1.29 -8.18 -9.85
N TYR A 74 2.59 -7.95 -9.64
CA TYR A 74 3.08 -6.77 -8.93
C TYR A 74 2.78 -5.48 -9.70
N ILE A 75 3.06 -5.45 -11.01
CA ILE A 75 2.78 -4.29 -11.86
C ILE A 75 1.26 -4.04 -11.92
N PHE A 76 0.47 -5.10 -12.10
CA PHE A 76 -0.99 -5.00 -12.11
C PHE A 76 -1.54 -4.48 -10.78
N GLY A 77 -1.08 -5.03 -9.66
CA GLY A 77 -1.47 -4.60 -8.33
C GLY A 77 -1.12 -3.13 -8.04
N LEU A 78 0.02 -2.65 -8.55
CA LEU A 78 0.40 -1.23 -8.48
C LEU A 78 -0.57 -0.35 -9.25
N GLN A 79 -1.00 -0.76 -10.45
CA GLN A 79 -1.98 -0.01 -11.24
C GLN A 79 -3.34 0.04 -10.54
N VAL A 80 -3.81 -1.10 -10.03
CA VAL A 80 -5.08 -1.18 -9.29
C VAL A 80 -5.05 -0.26 -8.06
N ASN A 81 -3.98 -0.30 -7.27
CA ASN A 81 -3.85 0.57 -6.10
C ASN A 81 -3.84 2.06 -6.48
N LYS A 82 -3.17 2.44 -7.57
CA LYS A 82 -3.18 3.83 -8.08
C LYS A 82 -4.57 4.26 -8.54
N SER A 83 -5.31 3.40 -9.24
CA SER A 83 -6.66 3.71 -9.73
C SER A 83 -7.67 3.85 -8.59
N LEU A 84 -7.53 3.04 -7.54
CA LEU A 84 -8.40 3.10 -6.37
C LEU A 84 -8.08 4.29 -5.46
N ALA A 85 -6.83 4.74 -5.40
CA ALA A 85 -6.40 5.89 -4.59
C ALA A 85 -6.79 7.24 -5.20
N LYS A 86 -7.21 7.29 -6.47
CA LYS A 86 -7.58 8.52 -7.17
C LYS A 86 -9.06 8.90 -7.02
N LYS A 87 -9.81 8.18 -6.17
CA LYS A 87 -11.27 8.27 -6.03
C LYS A 87 -11.64 8.65 -4.61
#